data_AF-A0A1E5JVY8-F1
#
_entry.id   AF-A0A1E5JVY8-F1
#
_cell.length_a   1.000
_cell.length_b   1.000
_cell.length_c   1.000
_cell.angle_alpha   90.00
_cell.angle_beta   90.00
_cell.angle_gamma   90.00
#
_symmetry.space_group_name_H-M   'P 1'
#
loop_
_entity.id
_entity.type
_entity.pdbx_description
1 polymer ?
#
loop_
_entity_poly.entity_id
_entity_poly.type
_entity_poly.pdbx_seq_one_letter_code
_entity_poly.pdbx_strand_id
1 'polypeptide(L)'
;MVDNLIYEVVHYGIVLNANRTYYLGRTQPPVLTEMILAYYNKDPDKAWLKSTLPAIEKLYHHWTSPPRAIPHIGLSRYYSGGVGQTPEESPVYYKQVTNYFRTHCISDYDKTLFYDQQNNKLTQLFYIADRTIRESGFDITAKYGPFGAGILDFAPVDLNVLLYQMERDAQTIYKILSNDSEAIKWQTRAEKRAKYINQYLWDEQTGYYLDYDFKKKRRKYYPFATTFYPLWAGIASTEQAAAVVQHIPDLLMKGGVVTSINNSGLQWDAPFGWAPLQYFAVLGLKRYGYKRFAMEVAARFINTVNKGFQRNHAIFEKYDVNTLSTRTDNKIKYSYATNEIGFGWTNGVYLIFTKLLGHYDNEFNSTGFRA
;
A
#
# COMPACT_ATOMS: atom_id res chain seq x y z
N MET A 1 3.77 19.17 7.91
CA MET A 1 4.20 17.89 7.31
C MET A 1 4.47 18.02 5.82
N VAL A 2 3.53 18.56 5.02
CA VAL A 2 3.70 18.68 3.55
C VAL A 2 4.99 19.39 3.16
N ASP A 3 5.29 20.55 3.76
CA ASP A 3 6.54 21.28 3.47
C ASP A 3 7.81 20.49 3.83
N ASN A 4 7.78 19.65 4.87
CA ASN A 4 8.92 18.79 5.22
C ASN A 4 9.14 17.74 4.13
N LEU A 5 8.07 17.16 3.58
CA LEU A 5 8.19 16.18 2.49
C LEU A 5 8.64 16.85 1.18
N ILE A 6 8.17 18.07 0.91
CA ILE A 6 8.68 18.88 -0.22
C ILE A 6 10.17 19.18 -0.02
N TYR A 7 10.58 19.56 1.19
CA TYR A 7 11.99 19.76 1.54
C TYR A 7 12.82 18.51 1.27
N GLU A 8 12.36 17.33 1.68
CA GLU A 8 13.03 16.06 1.40
C GLU A 8 13.20 15.81 -0.10
N VAL A 9 12.17 16.07 -0.90
CA VAL A 9 12.27 15.93 -2.36
C VAL A 9 13.29 16.92 -2.94
N VAL A 10 13.28 18.17 -2.49
CA VAL A 10 14.21 19.20 -2.95
C VAL A 10 15.65 18.81 -2.64
N HIS A 11 15.93 18.44 -1.38
CA HIS A 11 17.29 18.24 -0.88
C HIS A 11 17.83 16.81 -0.98
N TYR A 12 16.97 15.80 -0.94
CA TYR A 12 17.34 14.38 -0.99
C TYR A 12 16.83 13.66 -2.24
N GLY A 13 15.95 14.30 -3.02
CA GLY A 13 15.47 13.80 -4.31
C GLY A 13 14.26 12.88 -4.26
N ILE A 14 13.84 12.48 -3.06
CA ILE A 14 12.71 11.60 -2.79
C ILE A 14 12.04 12.00 -1.48
N VAL A 15 10.82 11.53 -1.26
CA VAL A 15 10.26 11.43 0.09
C VAL A 15 10.96 10.26 0.77
N LEU A 16 11.63 10.49 1.88
CA LEU A 16 12.35 9.44 2.59
C LEU A 16 11.34 8.50 3.27
N ASN A 17 11.73 7.24 3.44
CA ASN A 17 10.97 6.28 4.24
C ASN A 17 10.80 6.81 5.69
N ALA A 18 11.89 7.31 6.28
CA ALA A 18 11.88 8.26 7.40
C ALA A 18 13.12 9.15 7.33
N ASN A 19 13.13 10.28 8.06
CA ASN A 19 14.23 11.25 8.05
C ASN A 19 15.45 10.81 8.90
N ARG A 20 16.06 9.67 8.53
CA ARG A 20 17.33 9.15 9.09
C ARG A 20 18.32 8.87 7.96
N THR A 21 19.62 8.94 8.27
CA THR A 21 20.71 8.79 7.29
C THR A 21 20.66 7.46 6.53
N TYR A 22 20.29 6.36 7.18
CA TYR A 22 20.16 5.04 6.54
C TYR A 22 18.94 4.89 5.61
N TYR A 23 18.05 5.90 5.56
CA TYR A 23 16.92 5.95 4.63
C TYR A 23 17.17 6.85 3.41
N LEU A 24 18.33 7.51 3.27
CA LEU A 24 18.61 8.45 2.17
C LEU A 24 18.43 7.85 0.76
N GLY A 25 18.50 6.52 0.61
CA GLY A 25 18.28 5.81 -0.66
C GLY A 25 16.94 5.07 -0.76
N ARG A 26 16.04 5.21 0.22
CA ARG A 26 14.79 4.46 0.30
C ARG A 26 13.60 5.37 0.53
N THR A 27 12.60 5.24 -0.34
CA THR A 27 11.33 5.97 -0.25
C THR A 27 10.23 5.05 0.33
N GLN A 28 8.97 5.41 0.10
CA GLN A 28 7.76 4.71 0.53
C GLN A 28 6.62 5.00 -0.47
N PRO A 29 5.45 4.33 -0.38
CA PRO A 29 4.35 4.53 -1.32
C PRO A 29 3.96 6.03 -1.50
N PRO A 30 3.85 6.53 -2.75
CA PRO A 30 3.75 7.96 -3.00
C PRO A 30 2.33 8.50 -2.75
N VAL A 31 2.17 9.34 -1.73
CA VAL A 31 0.90 10.02 -1.40
C VAL A 31 1.05 11.54 -1.28
N LEU A 32 2.19 12.12 -1.68
CA LEU A 32 2.49 13.55 -1.47
C LEU A 32 1.48 14.47 -2.17
N THR A 33 1.03 14.15 -3.39
CA THR A 33 0.10 15.00 -4.14
C THR A 33 -1.29 15.06 -3.50
N GLU A 34 -1.79 13.94 -2.98
CA GLU A 34 -3.01 13.88 -2.18
C GLU A 34 -2.86 14.77 -0.93
N MET A 35 -1.71 14.73 -0.26
CA MET A 35 -1.44 15.58 0.90
C MET A 35 -1.39 17.07 0.54
N ILE A 36 -0.81 17.43 -0.62
CA ILE A 36 -0.77 18.80 -1.15
C ILE A 36 -2.20 19.30 -1.40
N LEU A 37 -3.02 18.53 -2.11
CA LEU A 37 -4.40 18.90 -2.40
C LEU A 37 -5.27 18.95 -1.13
N ALA A 38 -5.08 18.02 -0.20
CA ALA A 38 -5.80 18.02 1.07
C ALA A 38 -5.50 19.28 1.90
N TYR A 39 -4.23 19.73 1.93
CA TYR A 39 -3.84 20.98 2.57
C TYR A 39 -4.41 22.20 1.83
N TYR A 40 -4.22 22.28 0.51
CA TYR A 40 -4.72 23.38 -0.31
C TYR A 40 -6.25 23.57 -0.18
N ASN A 41 -7.01 22.48 -0.16
CA ASN A 41 -8.47 22.55 -0.01
C ASN A 41 -8.90 23.07 1.37
N LYS A 42 -8.01 22.99 2.38
CA LYS A 42 -8.27 23.52 3.72
C LYS A 42 -7.83 24.97 3.86
N ASP A 43 -6.71 25.34 3.24
CA ASP A 43 -6.14 26.69 3.26
C ASP A 43 -5.64 27.08 1.86
N PRO A 44 -6.51 27.65 0.99
CA PRO A 44 -6.17 27.88 -0.41
C PRO A 44 -5.15 28.98 -0.62
N ASP A 45 -3.92 28.61 -0.97
CA ASP A 45 -2.86 29.50 -1.45
C ASP A 45 -2.30 29.01 -2.79
N LYS A 46 -2.59 29.76 -3.88
CA LYS A 46 -2.11 29.41 -5.22
C LYS A 46 -0.61 29.62 -5.40
N ALA A 47 0.01 30.56 -4.67
CA ALA A 47 1.44 30.78 -4.72
C ALA A 47 2.18 29.61 -4.06
N TRP A 48 1.74 29.19 -2.87
CA TRP A 48 2.22 27.97 -2.24
C TRP A 48 1.98 26.75 -3.14
N LEU A 49 0.77 26.56 -3.67
CA LEU A 49 0.45 25.42 -4.54
C LEU A 49 1.38 25.34 -5.76
N LYS A 50 1.65 26.48 -6.43
CA LYS A 50 2.58 26.57 -7.57
C LYS A 50 4.01 26.20 -7.16
N SER A 51 4.43 26.55 -5.94
CA SER A 51 5.76 26.22 -5.42
C SER A 51 6.00 24.72 -5.25
N THR A 52 4.93 23.91 -5.16
CA THR A 52 5.02 22.45 -5.02
C THR A 52 5.33 21.70 -6.32
N LEU A 53 5.08 22.31 -7.49
CA LEU A 53 5.19 21.67 -8.81
C LEU A 53 6.56 21.00 -9.06
N PRO A 54 7.72 21.63 -8.76
CA PRO A 54 9.02 21.00 -8.99
C PRO A 54 9.20 19.69 -8.19
N ALA A 55 8.66 19.62 -6.97
CA ALA A 55 8.72 18.40 -6.16
C ALA A 55 7.86 17.28 -6.76
N ILE A 56 6.66 17.62 -7.26
CA ILE A 56 5.77 16.68 -7.96
C ILE A 56 6.46 16.12 -9.20
N GLU A 57 7.05 16.98 -10.04
CA GLU A 57 7.76 16.55 -11.25
C GLU A 57 8.96 15.66 -10.93
N LYS A 58 9.75 16.02 -9.91
CA LYS A 58 10.94 15.26 -9.48
C LYS A 58 10.56 13.87 -8.96
N LEU A 59 9.53 13.77 -8.12
CA LEU A 59 9.02 12.50 -7.63
C LEU A 59 8.43 11.65 -8.76
N TYR A 60 7.68 12.25 -9.67
CA TYR A 60 7.11 11.51 -10.78
C TYR A 60 8.22 10.91 -11.65
N HIS A 61 9.23 11.71 -11.98
CA HIS A 61 10.41 11.24 -12.69
C HIS A 61 11.14 10.12 -11.93
N HIS A 62 11.27 10.20 -10.60
CA HIS A 62 11.85 9.12 -9.80
C HIS A 62 11.11 7.77 -10.00
N TRP A 63 9.78 7.79 -10.00
CA TRP A 63 8.94 6.60 -10.15
C TRP A 63 8.81 6.09 -11.59
N THR A 64 8.95 6.98 -12.58
CA THR A 64 8.78 6.66 -14.01
C THR A 64 10.09 6.59 -14.79
N SER A 65 11.23 6.51 -14.10
CA SER A 65 12.54 6.27 -14.71
C SER A 65 13.11 4.91 -14.30
N PRO A 66 13.94 4.26 -15.15
CA PRO A 66 14.66 3.05 -14.76
C PRO A 66 15.51 3.28 -13.50
N PRO A 67 15.65 2.29 -12.61
CA PRO A 67 15.18 0.91 -12.74
C PRO A 67 13.72 0.68 -12.29
N ARG A 68 12.98 1.71 -11.87
CA ARG A 68 11.59 1.58 -11.39
C ARG A 68 10.58 1.50 -12.53
N ALA A 69 10.80 2.25 -13.61
CA ALA A 69 9.99 2.10 -14.82
C ALA A 69 10.15 0.73 -15.45
N ILE A 70 9.06 0.19 -15.98
CA ILE A 70 9.00 -1.05 -16.75
C ILE A 70 8.48 -0.70 -18.16
N PRO A 71 9.33 -0.17 -19.05
CA PRO A 71 8.86 0.51 -20.26
C PRO A 71 7.99 -0.34 -21.18
N HIS A 72 8.26 -1.65 -21.27
CA HIS A 72 7.55 -2.57 -22.15
C HIS A 72 6.09 -2.85 -21.73
N ILE A 73 5.72 -2.58 -20.47
CA ILE A 73 4.32 -2.64 -20.00
C ILE A 73 3.79 -1.28 -19.53
N GLY A 74 4.61 -0.23 -19.54
CA GLY A 74 4.20 1.13 -19.18
C GLY A 74 3.83 1.33 -17.71
N LEU A 75 4.22 0.40 -16.84
CA LEU A 75 4.00 0.44 -15.38
C LEU A 75 5.33 0.63 -14.63
N SER A 76 5.25 0.78 -13.31
CA SER A 76 6.41 0.90 -12.41
C SER A 76 6.47 -0.24 -11.39
N ARG A 77 7.66 -0.47 -10.85
CA ARG A 77 7.94 -1.34 -9.70
C ARG A 77 8.59 -0.55 -8.56
N TYR A 78 8.48 -1.09 -7.35
CA TYR A 78 9.41 -0.72 -6.28
C TYR A 78 10.81 -1.23 -6.65
N TYR A 79 11.83 -0.44 -6.31
CA TYR A 79 13.23 -0.83 -6.45
C TYR A 79 14.11 0.07 -5.58
N SER A 80 14.56 -0.44 -4.43
CA SER A 80 15.51 0.28 -3.58
C SER A 80 16.88 -0.39 -3.62
N GLY A 81 17.88 0.36 -4.10
CA GLY A 81 19.28 -0.10 -4.21
C GLY A 81 19.99 -0.19 -2.86
N GLY A 82 21.31 0.05 -2.82
CA GLY A 82 22.12 0.02 -1.59
C GLY A 82 22.81 -1.32 -1.35
N VAL A 83 23.80 -1.36 -0.44
CA VAL A 83 24.73 -2.48 -0.24
C VAL A 83 24.60 -3.09 1.16
N GLY A 84 24.66 -4.42 1.26
CA GLY A 84 24.68 -5.15 2.53
C GLY A 84 23.37 -5.09 3.31
N GLN A 85 23.39 -5.55 4.56
CA GLN A 85 22.24 -5.52 5.48
C GLN A 85 21.72 -4.10 5.72
N THR A 86 20.44 -3.96 6.02
CA THR A 86 19.89 -2.67 6.47
C THR A 86 20.29 -2.44 7.93
N PRO A 87 20.94 -1.31 8.26
CA PRO A 87 21.56 -1.10 9.57
C PRO A 87 20.54 -0.97 10.71
N GLU A 88 19.30 -0.62 10.41
CA GLU A 88 18.19 -0.56 11.37
C GLU A 88 17.57 -1.92 11.70
N GLU A 89 17.90 -2.97 10.94
CA GLU A 89 17.33 -4.30 11.13
C GLU A 89 18.18 -5.15 12.06
N SER A 90 17.51 -6.03 12.81
CA SER A 90 18.17 -6.95 13.72
C SER A 90 19.03 -7.97 12.97
N PRO A 91 20.28 -8.21 13.41
CA PRO A 91 21.08 -9.32 12.89
C PRO A 91 20.41 -10.70 13.07
N VAL A 92 19.46 -10.82 14.02
CA VAL A 92 18.67 -12.05 14.23
C VAL A 92 17.76 -12.33 13.03
N TYR A 93 17.17 -11.30 12.42
CA TYR A 93 16.34 -11.43 11.24
C TYR A 93 17.12 -12.08 10.09
N TYR A 94 18.31 -11.54 9.75
CA TYR A 94 19.12 -12.10 8.67
C TYR A 94 19.61 -13.53 8.95
N LYS A 95 19.84 -13.89 10.21
CA LYS A 95 20.12 -15.29 10.60
C LYS A 95 18.90 -16.20 10.35
N GLN A 96 17.70 -15.74 10.69
CA GLN A 96 16.46 -16.49 10.44
C GLN A 96 16.19 -16.66 8.94
N VAL A 97 16.37 -15.60 8.14
CA VAL A 97 16.28 -15.65 6.67
C VAL A 97 17.27 -16.67 6.13
N THR A 98 18.55 -16.57 6.50
CA THR A 98 19.60 -17.49 6.03
C THR A 98 19.24 -18.93 6.38
N ASN A 99 18.76 -19.17 7.61
CA ASN A 99 18.32 -20.50 8.03
C ASN A 99 17.12 -21.00 7.22
N TYR A 100 16.14 -20.15 6.93
CA TYR A 100 14.99 -20.51 6.10
C TYR A 100 15.44 -20.90 4.70
N PHE A 101 16.24 -20.05 4.05
CA PHE A 101 16.80 -20.32 2.73
C PHE A 101 17.63 -21.60 2.73
N ARG A 102 18.38 -21.91 3.78
CA ARG A 102 19.15 -23.16 3.89
C ARG A 102 18.27 -24.41 4.01
N THR A 103 17.15 -24.33 4.73
CA THR A 103 16.36 -25.49 5.16
C THR A 103 15.09 -25.73 4.35
N HIS A 104 14.64 -24.75 3.56
CA HIS A 104 13.39 -24.83 2.81
C HIS A 104 13.62 -24.84 1.29
N CYS A 105 12.78 -25.59 0.59
CA CYS A 105 12.60 -25.47 -0.86
C CYS A 105 11.75 -24.24 -1.16
N ILE A 106 12.12 -23.47 -2.19
CA ILE A 106 11.40 -22.27 -2.62
C ILE A 106 11.16 -22.36 -4.12
N SER A 107 9.89 -22.27 -4.53
CA SER A 107 9.46 -22.35 -5.94
C SER A 107 8.99 -21.01 -6.51
N ASP A 108 8.79 -19.99 -5.68
CA ASP A 108 8.31 -18.67 -6.11
C ASP A 108 9.30 -17.97 -7.06
N TYR A 109 10.60 -18.15 -6.82
CA TYR A 109 11.71 -17.53 -7.54
C TYR A 109 12.94 -18.44 -7.48
N ASP A 110 13.95 -18.14 -8.30
CA ASP A 110 15.24 -18.83 -8.23
C ASP A 110 15.97 -18.44 -6.94
N LYS A 111 15.99 -19.37 -5.98
CA LYS A 111 16.60 -19.17 -4.66
C LYS A 111 18.11 -18.86 -4.76
N THR A 112 18.80 -19.35 -5.79
CA THR A 112 20.25 -19.19 -5.94
C THR A 112 20.66 -17.74 -6.19
N LEU A 113 19.74 -16.91 -6.70
CA LEU A 113 19.96 -15.48 -6.89
C LEU A 113 20.06 -14.72 -5.55
N PHE A 114 19.42 -15.24 -4.50
CA PHE A 114 19.26 -14.56 -3.21
C PHE A 114 20.08 -15.19 -2.08
N TYR A 115 20.50 -16.44 -2.26
CA TYR A 115 21.25 -17.20 -1.26
C TYR A 115 22.36 -18.02 -1.91
N ASP A 116 23.59 -17.75 -1.48
CA ASP A 116 24.77 -18.52 -1.83
C ASP A 116 24.89 -19.71 -0.85
N GLN A 117 24.54 -20.89 -1.36
CA GLN A 117 24.56 -22.13 -0.59
C GLN A 117 25.96 -22.59 -0.21
N GLN A 118 26.98 -22.30 -1.02
CA GLN A 118 28.35 -22.74 -0.76
C GLN A 118 28.94 -22.01 0.43
N ASN A 119 28.68 -20.70 0.51
CA ASN A 119 29.19 -19.84 1.57
C ASN A 119 28.17 -19.59 2.71
N ASN A 120 26.98 -20.19 2.63
CA ASN A 120 25.87 -20.02 3.58
C ASN A 120 25.57 -18.53 3.88
N LYS A 121 25.45 -17.71 2.83
CA LYS A 121 25.26 -16.26 2.94
C LYS A 121 24.18 -15.74 2.02
N LEU A 122 23.49 -14.69 2.46
CA LEU A 122 22.57 -13.92 1.61
C LEU A 122 23.36 -13.11 0.60
N THR A 123 22.87 -13.04 -0.65
CA THR A 123 23.53 -12.32 -1.73
C THR A 123 23.23 -10.83 -1.66
N GLN A 124 23.98 -10.04 -2.42
CA GLN A 124 23.69 -8.62 -2.61
C GLN A 124 22.29 -8.38 -3.21
N LEU A 125 21.80 -9.29 -4.05
CA LEU A 125 20.45 -9.18 -4.62
C LEU A 125 19.36 -9.37 -3.56
N PHE A 126 19.57 -10.25 -2.58
CA PHE A 126 18.65 -10.37 -1.44
C PHE A 126 18.55 -9.04 -0.68
N TYR A 127 19.66 -8.37 -0.41
CA TYR A 127 19.61 -7.10 0.31
C TYR A 127 18.93 -5.97 -0.49
N ILE A 128 19.02 -6.00 -1.82
CA ILE A 128 18.22 -5.10 -2.69
C ILE A 128 16.73 -5.45 -2.58
N ALA A 129 16.37 -6.74 -2.60
CA ALA A 129 14.98 -7.16 -2.44
C ALA A 129 14.41 -6.81 -1.05
N ASP A 130 15.19 -6.99 0.02
CA ASP A 130 14.84 -6.62 1.40
C ASP A 130 14.58 -5.11 1.53
N ARG A 131 15.44 -4.27 0.92
CA ARG A 131 15.17 -2.83 0.86
C ARG A 131 13.97 -2.47 0.01
N THR A 132 13.72 -3.24 -1.06
CA THR A 132 12.61 -3.01 -1.97
C THR A 132 11.26 -3.36 -1.32
N ILE A 133 11.19 -4.43 -0.53
CA ILE A 133 9.96 -4.74 0.23
C ILE A 133 9.68 -3.66 1.29
N ARG A 134 10.72 -3.09 1.92
CA ARG A 134 10.59 -1.93 2.83
C ARG A 134 10.15 -0.65 2.09
N GLU A 135 10.57 -0.45 0.85
CA GLU A 135 10.10 0.66 0.00
C GLU A 135 8.61 0.53 -0.34
N SER A 136 8.07 -0.70 -0.39
CA SER A 136 6.62 -0.93 -0.59
C SER A 136 5.77 -0.62 0.64
N GLY A 137 6.38 -0.56 1.83
CA GLY A 137 5.67 -0.46 3.10
C GLY A 137 5.03 -1.76 3.58
N PHE A 138 5.20 -2.87 2.85
CA PHE A 138 4.74 -4.21 3.23
C PHE A 138 5.88 -5.12 3.73
N ASP A 139 6.86 -4.56 4.45
CA ASP A 139 7.95 -5.32 5.06
C ASP A 139 7.49 -6.04 6.35
N ILE A 140 7.38 -7.37 6.41
CA ILE A 140 7.45 -8.28 5.28
C ILE A 140 6.12 -9.03 5.07
N THR A 141 5.84 -9.32 3.81
CA THR A 141 4.75 -10.15 3.30
C THR A 141 5.31 -11.27 2.44
N ALA A 142 4.59 -12.39 2.34
CA ALA A 142 4.91 -13.47 1.43
C ALA A 142 4.28 -13.29 0.03
N LYS A 143 3.68 -12.12 -0.25
CA LYS A 143 3.08 -11.78 -1.56
C LYS A 143 4.01 -12.08 -2.74
N TYR A 144 5.32 -11.86 -2.59
CA TYR A 144 6.34 -12.13 -3.61
C TYR A 144 7.18 -13.39 -3.34
N GLY A 145 6.64 -14.33 -2.55
CA GLY A 145 7.33 -15.49 -2.02
C GLY A 145 7.93 -15.21 -0.64
N PRO A 146 8.60 -16.18 0.00
CA PRO A 146 9.18 -16.01 1.33
C PRO A 146 10.04 -14.75 1.45
N PHE A 147 9.82 -13.96 2.50
CA PHE A 147 10.49 -12.67 2.75
C PHE A 147 10.31 -11.60 1.65
N GLY A 148 9.39 -11.80 0.71
CA GLY A 148 9.15 -10.88 -0.40
C GLY A 148 10.31 -10.79 -1.39
N ALA A 149 11.26 -11.74 -1.39
CA ALA A 149 12.51 -11.59 -2.16
C ALA A 149 12.30 -11.47 -3.68
N GLY A 150 11.19 -12.03 -4.20
CA GLY A 150 10.83 -11.93 -5.62
C GLY A 150 10.34 -10.55 -6.05
N ILE A 151 10.11 -9.58 -5.16
CA ILE A 151 9.46 -8.28 -5.45
C ILE A 151 10.08 -7.52 -6.64
N LEU A 152 11.37 -7.72 -6.89
CA LEU A 152 12.11 -7.06 -7.97
C LEU A 152 11.50 -7.30 -9.35
N ASP A 153 10.78 -8.41 -9.54
CA ASP A 153 10.22 -8.81 -10.83
C ASP A 153 8.73 -8.46 -10.97
N PHE A 154 8.15 -7.69 -10.05
CA PHE A 154 6.73 -7.37 -10.02
C PHE A 154 6.42 -5.92 -10.34
N ALA A 155 5.33 -5.70 -11.09
CA ALA A 155 4.58 -4.45 -11.14
C ALA A 155 3.43 -4.53 -10.11
N PRO A 156 3.51 -3.82 -8.97
CA PRO A 156 2.53 -3.93 -7.91
C PRO A 156 1.24 -3.13 -8.17
N VAL A 157 0.09 -3.65 -7.73
CA VAL A 157 -1.22 -2.95 -7.84
C VAL A 157 -1.20 -1.62 -7.11
N ASP A 158 -0.75 -1.60 -5.86
CA ASP A 158 -0.68 -0.42 -5.00
C ASP A 158 0.12 0.70 -5.64
N LEU A 159 1.39 0.47 -5.99
CA LEU A 159 2.26 1.49 -6.56
C LEU A 159 1.65 2.12 -7.80
N ASN A 160 1.17 1.29 -8.74
CA ASN A 160 0.67 1.80 -10.00
C ASN A 160 -0.64 2.56 -9.85
N VAL A 161 -1.50 2.18 -8.91
CA VAL A 161 -2.68 2.95 -8.56
C VAL A 161 -2.32 4.29 -7.90
N LEU A 162 -1.34 4.31 -7.00
CA LEU A 162 -0.87 5.55 -6.37
C LEU A 162 -0.22 6.50 -7.37
N LEU A 163 0.51 5.98 -8.37
CA LEU A 163 1.04 6.79 -9.46
C LEU A 163 -0.06 7.33 -10.38
N TYR A 164 -1.14 6.56 -10.60
CA TYR A 164 -2.33 7.07 -11.29
C TYR A 164 -2.94 8.23 -10.50
N GLN A 165 -3.10 8.08 -9.18
CA GLN A 165 -3.62 9.15 -8.34
C GLN A 165 -2.70 10.38 -8.40
N MET A 166 -1.38 10.20 -8.34
CA MET A 166 -0.42 11.29 -8.50
C MET A 166 -0.59 12.04 -9.83
N GLU A 167 -0.83 11.33 -10.93
CA GLU A 167 -1.09 11.92 -12.25
C GLU A 167 -2.42 12.70 -12.27
N ARG A 168 -3.47 12.18 -11.62
CA ARG A 168 -4.77 12.86 -11.48
C ARG A 168 -4.72 14.10 -10.59
N ASP A 169 -3.94 14.04 -9.52
CA ASP A 169 -3.75 15.17 -8.62
C ASP A 169 -2.95 16.26 -9.31
N ALA A 170 -1.86 15.90 -10.00
CA ALA A 170 -1.07 16.85 -10.77
C ALA A 170 -1.95 17.55 -11.82
N GLN A 171 -2.77 16.80 -12.57
CA GLN A 171 -3.77 17.40 -13.48
C GLN A 171 -4.64 18.44 -12.75
N THR A 172 -5.18 18.09 -11.58
CA THR A 172 -6.06 18.96 -10.79
C THR A 172 -5.33 20.22 -10.35
N ILE A 173 -4.09 20.09 -9.89
CA ILE A 173 -3.23 21.21 -9.50
C ILE A 173 -3.00 22.17 -10.68
N TYR A 174 -2.63 21.66 -11.86
CA TYR A 174 -2.45 22.52 -13.04
C TYR A 174 -3.74 23.21 -13.47
N LYS A 175 -4.92 22.57 -13.34
CA LYS A 175 -6.22 23.24 -13.58
C LYS A 175 -6.47 24.38 -12.60
N ILE A 176 -6.23 24.18 -11.31
CA ILE A 176 -6.38 25.22 -10.27
C ILE A 176 -5.48 26.44 -10.57
N LEU A 177 -4.29 26.17 -11.11
CA LEU A 177 -3.30 27.16 -11.54
C LEU A 177 -3.54 27.71 -12.96
N SER A 178 -4.67 27.37 -13.59
CA SER A 178 -5.05 27.84 -14.93
C SER A 178 -4.03 27.52 -16.03
N ASN A 179 -3.37 26.36 -15.92
CA ASN A 179 -2.44 25.83 -16.93
C ASN A 179 -3.02 24.56 -17.59
N ASP A 180 -3.96 24.75 -18.50
CA ASP A 180 -4.70 23.66 -19.14
C ASP A 180 -3.80 22.76 -20.01
N SER A 181 -2.75 23.31 -20.62
CA SER A 181 -1.81 22.56 -21.44
C SER A 181 -1.11 21.47 -20.64
N GLU A 182 -0.57 21.80 -19.46
CA GLU A 182 0.03 20.81 -18.56
C GLU A 182 -1.03 19.87 -17.98
N ALA A 183 -2.21 20.37 -17.62
CA ALA A 183 -3.29 19.53 -17.13
C ALA A 183 -3.67 18.41 -18.13
N ILE A 184 -3.72 18.72 -19.43
CA ILE A 184 -4.00 17.72 -20.49
C ILE A 184 -2.88 16.66 -20.56
N LYS A 185 -1.61 17.05 -20.41
CA LYS A 185 -0.49 16.09 -20.40
C LYS A 185 -0.60 15.11 -19.23
N TRP A 186 -0.91 15.60 -18.03
CA TRP A 186 -1.10 14.76 -16.85
C TRP A 186 -2.34 13.88 -16.94
N GLN A 187 -3.43 14.40 -17.51
CA GLN A 187 -4.62 13.59 -17.84
C GLN A 187 -4.28 12.42 -18.75
N THR A 188 -3.54 12.69 -19.83
CA THR A 188 -3.14 11.66 -20.81
C THR A 188 -2.28 10.58 -20.16
N ARG A 189 -1.39 10.95 -19.23
CA ARG A 189 -0.59 9.99 -18.44
C ARG A 189 -1.48 9.10 -17.58
N ALA A 190 -2.41 9.69 -16.82
CA ALA A 190 -3.36 8.97 -15.98
C ALA A 190 -4.21 7.98 -16.78
N GLU A 191 -4.80 8.42 -17.90
CA GLU A 191 -5.62 7.56 -18.76
C GLU A 191 -4.81 6.37 -19.32
N LYS A 192 -3.56 6.62 -19.74
CA LYS A 192 -2.65 5.58 -20.21
C LYS A 192 -2.32 4.58 -19.10
N ARG A 193 -2.05 5.05 -17.87
CA ARG A 193 -1.75 4.18 -16.74
C ARG A 193 -2.96 3.35 -16.32
N ALA A 194 -4.14 3.95 -16.23
CA ALA A 194 -5.38 3.22 -15.93
C ALA A 194 -5.62 2.08 -16.92
N LYS A 195 -5.40 2.33 -18.23
CA LYS A 195 -5.46 1.29 -19.26
C LYS A 195 -4.48 0.14 -18.98
N TYR A 196 -3.22 0.44 -18.63
CA TYR A 196 -2.24 -0.60 -18.35
C TYR A 196 -2.48 -1.33 -17.02
N ILE A 197 -3.02 -0.66 -16.00
CA ILE A 197 -3.47 -1.31 -14.76
C ILE A 197 -4.54 -2.36 -15.09
N ASN A 198 -5.56 -1.98 -15.85
CA ASN A 198 -6.62 -2.92 -16.25
C ASN A 198 -6.13 -3.99 -17.23
N GLN A 199 -5.08 -3.75 -18.01
CA GLN A 199 -4.50 -4.75 -18.91
C GLN A 199 -3.65 -5.80 -18.18
N TYR A 200 -2.77 -5.37 -17.27
CA TYR A 200 -1.75 -6.24 -16.68
C TYR A 200 -2.09 -6.71 -15.27
N LEU A 201 -2.85 -5.93 -14.51
CA LEU A 201 -3.07 -6.17 -13.09
C LEU A 201 -4.47 -6.69 -12.79
N TRP A 202 -5.45 -6.49 -13.68
CA TRP A 202 -6.78 -7.09 -13.54
C TRP A 202 -6.76 -8.57 -13.92
N ASP A 203 -7.44 -9.42 -13.14
CA ASP A 203 -7.65 -10.82 -13.48
C ASP A 203 -9.11 -11.23 -13.57
N GLU A 204 -9.62 -11.25 -14.81
CA GLU A 204 -10.98 -11.67 -15.14
C GLU A 204 -11.32 -13.06 -14.62
N GLN A 205 -10.38 -14.00 -14.63
CA GLN A 205 -10.64 -15.37 -14.20
C GLN A 205 -10.87 -15.46 -12.69
N THR A 206 -10.13 -14.68 -11.91
CA THR A 206 -10.14 -14.78 -10.45
C THR A 206 -10.94 -13.68 -9.78
N GLY A 207 -11.31 -12.60 -10.48
CA GLY A 207 -12.06 -11.47 -9.91
C GLY A 207 -11.22 -10.50 -9.07
N TYR A 208 -9.90 -10.67 -9.07
CA TYR A 208 -8.96 -9.85 -8.30
C TYR A 208 -8.13 -8.92 -9.17
N TYR A 209 -7.69 -7.80 -8.59
CA TYR A 209 -6.47 -7.14 -9.05
C TYR A 209 -5.25 -7.80 -8.37
N LEU A 210 -4.32 -8.28 -9.19
CA LEU A 210 -3.15 -9.05 -8.81
C LEU A 210 -1.88 -8.40 -9.34
N ASP A 211 -0.80 -8.53 -8.59
CA ASP A 211 0.50 -8.02 -9.04
C ASP A 211 1.03 -8.85 -10.22
N TYR A 212 1.69 -8.17 -11.16
CA TYR A 212 2.15 -8.77 -12.41
C TYR A 212 3.66 -9.05 -12.37
N ASP A 213 4.03 -10.33 -12.48
CA ASP A 213 5.41 -10.77 -12.71
C ASP A 213 5.76 -10.49 -14.18
N PHE A 214 6.51 -9.42 -14.43
CA PHE A 214 6.83 -9.00 -15.79
C PHE A 214 7.97 -9.83 -16.41
N LYS A 215 8.71 -10.62 -15.62
CA LYS A 215 9.70 -11.57 -16.12
C LYS A 215 9.03 -12.84 -16.63
N LYS A 216 8.10 -13.41 -15.85
CA LYS A 216 7.32 -14.60 -16.20
C LYS A 216 6.07 -14.30 -17.02
N LYS A 217 5.78 -13.01 -17.23
CA LYS A 217 4.63 -12.49 -17.99
C LYS A 217 3.29 -13.03 -17.48
N ARG A 218 3.10 -13.05 -16.16
CA ARG A 218 1.88 -13.58 -15.53
C ARG A 218 1.51 -12.83 -14.27
N ARG A 219 0.21 -12.75 -13.98
CA ARG A 219 -0.31 -12.30 -12.68
C ARG A 219 -0.01 -13.36 -11.63
N LYS A 220 0.41 -12.95 -10.44
CA LYS A 220 0.59 -13.87 -9.31
C LYS A 220 -0.71 -13.92 -8.51
N TYR A 221 -1.32 -15.10 -8.45
CA TYR A 221 -2.48 -15.32 -7.59
C TYR A 221 -2.04 -15.28 -6.11
N TYR A 222 -2.30 -14.14 -5.49
CA TYR A 222 -2.09 -13.90 -4.07
C TYR A 222 -3.13 -12.86 -3.61
N PRO A 223 -4.38 -13.28 -3.30
CA PRO A 223 -5.43 -12.36 -2.88
C PRO A 223 -4.98 -11.48 -1.71
N PHE A 224 -5.00 -10.17 -1.95
CA PHE A 224 -4.42 -9.16 -1.07
C PHE A 224 -5.32 -7.93 -1.06
N ALA A 225 -5.40 -7.24 0.08
CA ALA A 225 -6.28 -6.09 0.27
C ALA A 225 -6.01 -4.92 -0.70
N THR A 226 -4.85 -4.88 -1.36
CA THR A 226 -4.55 -3.93 -2.43
C THR A 226 -5.49 -4.05 -3.62
N THR A 227 -6.26 -5.13 -3.75
CA THR A 227 -7.31 -5.26 -4.77
C THR A 227 -8.38 -4.16 -4.69
N PHE A 228 -8.53 -3.49 -3.54
CA PHE A 228 -9.45 -2.36 -3.39
C PHE A 228 -8.87 -1.03 -3.88
N TYR A 229 -7.56 -0.93 -4.16
CA TYR A 229 -6.93 0.32 -4.57
C TYR A 229 -7.50 0.85 -5.90
N PRO A 230 -7.67 0.02 -6.97
CA PRO A 230 -8.31 0.48 -8.21
C PRO A 230 -9.74 0.98 -8.01
N LEU A 231 -10.48 0.41 -7.05
CA LEU A 231 -11.80 0.91 -6.66
C LEU A 231 -11.68 2.26 -5.93
N TRP A 232 -10.70 2.46 -5.05
CA TRP A 232 -10.49 3.75 -4.40
C TRP A 232 -10.16 4.87 -5.40
N ALA A 233 -9.28 4.58 -6.37
CA ALA A 233 -8.86 5.52 -7.39
C ALA A 233 -9.90 5.74 -8.51
N GLY A 234 -10.90 4.87 -8.64
CA GLY A 234 -11.90 4.97 -9.71
C GLY A 234 -11.42 4.45 -11.07
N ILE A 235 -10.48 3.49 -11.08
CA ILE A 235 -9.90 2.89 -12.28
C ILE A 235 -10.74 1.72 -12.80
N ALA A 236 -11.37 0.98 -11.89
CA ALA A 236 -12.14 -0.22 -12.21
C ALA A 236 -13.42 0.13 -12.99
N SER A 237 -13.86 -0.76 -13.88
CA SER A 237 -15.23 -0.71 -14.40
C SER A 237 -16.24 -1.12 -13.33
N THR A 238 -17.52 -0.91 -13.59
CA THR A 238 -18.61 -1.39 -12.71
C THR A 238 -18.59 -2.90 -12.53
N GLU A 239 -18.25 -3.64 -13.59
CA GLU A 239 -18.16 -5.10 -13.62
C GLU A 239 -16.93 -5.58 -12.83
N GLN A 240 -15.78 -4.92 -13.01
CA GLN A 240 -14.57 -5.21 -12.24
C GLN A 240 -14.78 -4.95 -10.74
N ALA A 241 -15.43 -3.84 -10.40
CA ALA A 241 -15.78 -3.55 -9.01
C ALA A 241 -16.76 -4.57 -8.42
N ALA A 242 -17.76 -5.01 -9.19
CA ALA A 242 -18.70 -6.06 -8.77
C ALA A 242 -17.98 -7.39 -8.51
N ALA A 243 -17.04 -7.77 -9.38
CA ALA A 243 -16.22 -8.96 -9.20
C ALA A 243 -15.34 -8.88 -7.93
N VAL A 244 -14.66 -7.74 -7.68
CA VAL A 244 -13.92 -7.54 -6.42
C VAL A 244 -14.83 -7.64 -5.19
N VAL A 245 -16.06 -7.15 -5.28
CA VAL A 245 -17.04 -7.23 -4.18
C VAL A 245 -17.46 -8.67 -3.87
N GLN A 246 -17.45 -9.58 -4.85
CA GLN A 246 -17.73 -11.00 -4.61
C GLN A 246 -16.71 -11.66 -3.67
N HIS A 247 -15.52 -11.06 -3.52
CA HIS A 247 -14.47 -11.51 -2.61
C HIS A 247 -14.51 -10.88 -1.21
N ILE A 248 -15.52 -10.07 -0.91
CA ILE A 248 -15.71 -9.56 0.46
C ILE A 248 -15.76 -10.71 1.49
N PRO A 249 -16.45 -11.84 1.27
CA PRO A 249 -16.42 -12.97 2.21
C PRO A 249 -15.02 -13.55 2.45
N ASP A 250 -14.13 -13.50 1.45
CA ASP A 250 -12.76 -14.00 1.54
C ASP A 250 -11.87 -13.07 2.38
N LEU A 251 -12.10 -11.75 2.29
CA LEU A 251 -11.23 -10.72 2.85
C LEU A 251 -11.77 -10.09 4.14
N LEU A 252 -13.08 -10.06 4.36
CA LEU A 252 -13.72 -9.37 5.48
C LEU A 252 -13.90 -10.29 6.69
N MET A 253 -12.92 -10.23 7.59
CA MET A 253 -12.92 -10.97 8.84
C MET A 253 -13.78 -10.27 9.89
N LYS A 254 -13.90 -10.85 11.09
CA LYS A 254 -14.75 -10.31 12.16
C LYS A 254 -14.35 -8.88 12.56
N GLY A 255 -13.07 -8.54 12.42
CA GLY A 255 -12.48 -7.28 12.83
C GLY A 255 -12.11 -6.32 11.70
N GLY A 256 -12.48 -6.61 10.45
CA GLY A 256 -12.12 -5.78 9.28
C GLY A 256 -11.49 -6.61 8.16
N VAL A 257 -10.97 -5.92 7.15
CA VAL A 257 -10.28 -6.54 6.01
C VAL A 257 -8.93 -7.09 6.45
N VAL A 258 -8.69 -8.36 6.17
CA VAL A 258 -7.38 -9.00 6.35
C VAL A 258 -6.44 -8.58 5.22
N THR A 259 -5.14 -8.43 5.53
CA THR A 259 -4.12 -8.02 4.56
C THR A 259 -4.05 -8.96 3.35
N SER A 260 -4.09 -10.27 3.60
CA SER A 260 -4.16 -11.32 2.59
C SER A 260 -4.88 -12.54 3.17
N ILE A 261 -5.27 -13.49 2.33
CA ILE A 261 -5.84 -14.77 2.80
C ILE A 261 -4.78 -15.80 3.22
N ASN A 262 -3.49 -15.46 3.08
CA ASN A 262 -2.38 -16.37 3.33
C ASN A 262 -1.84 -16.19 4.74
N ASN A 263 -1.75 -17.28 5.52
CA ASN A 263 -1.14 -17.26 6.84
C ASN A 263 0.35 -17.63 6.74
N SER A 264 1.17 -16.66 6.32
CA SER A 264 2.61 -16.86 6.13
C SER A 264 3.41 -16.83 7.45
N GLY A 265 2.81 -16.35 8.54
CA GLY A 265 3.52 -16.00 9.76
C GLY A 265 4.33 -14.70 9.64
N LEU A 266 4.07 -13.88 8.62
CA LEU A 266 4.63 -12.54 8.46
C LEU A 266 3.58 -11.47 8.80
N GLN A 267 4.02 -10.24 9.10
CA GLN A 267 3.11 -9.21 9.63
C GLN A 267 2.15 -8.61 8.58
N TRP A 268 2.52 -8.63 7.30
CA TRP A 268 1.69 -8.15 6.20
C TRP A 268 0.99 -9.30 5.48
N ASP A 269 0.26 -10.10 6.24
CA ASP A 269 -0.48 -11.28 5.80
C ASP A 269 -1.55 -11.65 6.85
N ALA A 270 -2.36 -12.69 6.58
CA ALA A 270 -3.30 -13.18 7.58
C ALA A 270 -2.56 -13.59 8.88
N PRO A 271 -3.15 -13.31 10.06
CA PRO A 271 -4.52 -12.83 10.29
C PRO A 271 -4.61 -11.30 10.50
N PHE A 272 -3.61 -10.54 10.08
CA PHE A 272 -3.49 -9.14 10.44
C PHE A 272 -4.28 -8.23 9.49
N GLY A 273 -4.83 -7.16 10.05
CA GLY A 273 -5.42 -6.04 9.32
C GLY A 273 -4.77 -4.74 9.77
N TRP A 274 -4.53 -3.86 8.79
CA TRP A 274 -3.83 -2.60 8.96
C TRP A 274 -4.73 -1.45 8.54
N ALA A 275 -4.71 -0.35 9.30
CA ALA A 275 -5.61 0.77 9.10
C ALA A 275 -5.62 1.33 7.66
N PRO A 276 -4.45 1.52 6.98
CA PRO A 276 -4.44 2.01 5.60
C PRO A 276 -5.22 1.11 4.63
N LEU A 277 -5.11 -0.21 4.77
CA LEU A 277 -5.82 -1.15 3.90
C LEU A 277 -7.34 -1.08 4.10
N GLN A 278 -7.79 -0.80 5.33
CA GLN A 278 -9.20 -0.57 5.61
C GLN A 278 -9.68 0.69 4.90
N TYR A 279 -8.90 1.77 4.96
CA TYR A 279 -9.23 3.06 4.34
C TYR A 279 -9.46 2.91 2.84
N PHE A 280 -8.54 2.25 2.14
CA PHE A 280 -8.69 1.99 0.70
C PHE A 280 -9.90 1.11 0.38
N ALA A 281 -10.15 0.06 1.19
CA ALA A 281 -11.34 -0.79 1.04
C ALA A 281 -12.64 0.00 1.20
N VAL A 282 -12.81 0.74 2.30
CA VAL A 282 -14.03 1.48 2.61
C VAL A 282 -14.31 2.55 1.55
N LEU A 283 -13.31 3.36 1.20
CA LEU A 283 -13.50 4.43 0.23
C LEU A 283 -13.67 3.91 -1.20
N GLY A 284 -12.99 2.83 -1.57
CA GLY A 284 -13.20 2.17 -2.86
C GLY A 284 -14.60 1.60 -3.00
N LEU A 285 -15.06 0.83 -2.01
CA LEU A 285 -16.43 0.31 -1.99
C LEU A 285 -17.46 1.44 -2.05
N LYS A 286 -17.25 2.52 -1.28
CA LYS A 286 -18.14 3.67 -1.27
C LYS A 286 -18.19 4.38 -2.63
N ARG A 287 -17.06 4.55 -3.31
CA ARG A 287 -16.99 5.19 -4.64
C ARG A 287 -17.89 4.48 -5.66
N TYR A 288 -17.95 3.15 -5.60
CA TYR A 288 -18.75 2.33 -6.53
C TYR A 288 -20.17 2.02 -6.03
N GLY A 289 -20.64 2.72 -4.99
CA GLY A 289 -22.02 2.58 -4.51
C GLY A 289 -22.27 1.39 -3.57
N TYR A 290 -21.25 0.58 -3.25
CA TYR A 290 -21.33 -0.53 -2.30
C TYR A 290 -21.31 -0.06 -0.83
N LYS A 291 -22.17 0.92 -0.51
CA LYS A 291 -22.22 1.60 0.79
C LYS A 291 -22.37 0.63 1.96
N ARG A 292 -23.21 -0.40 1.83
CA ARG A 292 -23.41 -1.43 2.87
C ARG A 292 -22.09 -2.10 3.25
N PHE A 293 -21.36 -2.62 2.27
CA PHE A 293 -20.06 -3.26 2.52
C PHE A 293 -19.02 -2.26 3.05
N ALA A 294 -19.01 -1.02 2.54
CA ALA A 294 -18.14 0.02 3.07
C ALA A 294 -18.41 0.30 4.57
N MET A 295 -19.68 0.41 4.97
CA MET A 295 -20.04 0.62 6.38
C MET A 295 -19.70 -0.61 7.23
N GLU A 296 -19.90 -1.81 6.71
CA GLU A 296 -19.59 -3.05 7.42
C GLU A 296 -18.09 -3.18 7.71
N VAL A 297 -17.23 -2.92 6.72
CA VAL A 297 -15.77 -2.89 6.91
C VAL A 297 -15.39 -1.84 7.97
N ALA A 298 -15.91 -0.61 7.85
CA ALA A 298 -15.64 0.47 8.79
C ALA A 298 -16.06 0.11 10.22
N ALA A 299 -17.28 -0.41 10.40
CA ALA A 299 -17.83 -0.78 11.71
C ALA A 299 -17.05 -1.92 12.36
N ARG A 300 -16.70 -2.97 11.60
CA ARG A 300 -15.89 -4.10 12.12
C ARG A 300 -14.50 -3.65 12.56
N PHE A 301 -13.85 -2.76 11.80
CA PHE A 301 -12.55 -2.23 12.17
C PHE A 301 -12.61 -1.31 13.41
N ILE A 302 -13.57 -0.37 13.45
CA ILE A 302 -13.79 0.49 14.63
C ILE A 302 -14.07 -0.35 15.88
N ASN A 303 -14.89 -1.39 15.78
CA ASN A 303 -15.15 -2.31 16.90
C ASN A 303 -13.86 -3.01 17.38
N THR A 304 -12.97 -3.39 16.47
CA THR A 304 -11.67 -4.00 16.82
C THR A 304 -10.78 -3.02 17.56
N VAL A 305 -10.67 -1.77 17.07
CA VAL A 305 -9.91 -0.71 17.75
C VAL A 305 -10.51 -0.42 19.13
N ASN A 306 -11.84 -0.31 19.24
CA ASN A 306 -12.53 -0.05 20.52
C ASN A 306 -12.31 -1.16 21.54
N LYS A 307 -12.41 -2.43 21.14
CA LYS A 307 -12.13 -3.56 22.02
C LYS A 307 -10.67 -3.60 22.46
N GLY A 308 -9.74 -3.28 21.55
CA GLY A 308 -8.33 -3.11 21.88
C GLY A 308 -8.12 -2.01 22.91
N PHE A 309 -8.69 -0.82 22.67
CA PHE A 309 -8.59 0.32 23.57
C PHE A 309 -9.20 0.06 24.95
N GLN A 310 -10.37 -0.58 25.01
CA GLN A 310 -11.01 -0.94 26.29
C GLN A 310 -10.16 -1.89 27.15
N ARG A 311 -9.41 -2.80 26.52
CA ARG A 311 -8.59 -3.81 27.22
C ARG A 311 -7.20 -3.30 27.56
N ASN A 312 -6.60 -2.52 26.67
CA ASN A 312 -5.19 -2.16 26.71
C ASN A 312 -4.96 -0.67 26.99
N HIS A 313 -6.02 0.15 27.03
CA HIS A 313 -5.96 1.61 27.18
C HIS A 313 -5.07 2.31 26.13
N ALA A 314 -4.94 1.70 24.96
CA ALA A 314 -4.05 2.12 23.89
C ALA A 314 -4.63 1.75 22.51
N ILE A 315 -4.28 2.55 21.50
CA ILE A 315 -4.47 2.26 20.07
C ILE A 315 -3.15 1.71 19.53
N PHE A 316 -3.20 0.76 18.60
CA PHE A 316 -2.04 0.06 18.07
C PHE A 316 -1.86 0.23 16.55
N GLU A 317 -0.66 -0.09 16.08
CA GLU A 317 -0.25 -0.10 14.68
C GLU A 317 -1.09 -1.06 13.82
N LYS A 318 -1.29 -2.28 14.30
CA LYS A 318 -1.93 -3.40 13.59
C LYS A 318 -2.79 -4.26 14.52
N TYR A 319 -3.73 -5.00 13.95
CA TYR A 319 -4.68 -5.83 14.71
C TYR A 319 -4.85 -7.20 14.07
N ASP A 320 -5.07 -8.22 14.89
CA ASP A 320 -5.60 -9.49 14.42
C ASP A 320 -7.10 -9.35 14.17
N VAL A 321 -7.49 -9.34 12.89
CA VAL A 321 -8.89 -9.12 12.47
C VAL A 321 -9.73 -10.40 12.53
N ASN A 322 -9.13 -11.56 12.75
CA ASN A 322 -9.89 -12.80 12.98
C ASN A 322 -10.45 -12.87 14.40
N THR A 323 -9.67 -12.37 15.36
CA THR A 323 -9.95 -12.51 16.80
C THR A 323 -10.23 -11.19 17.51
N LEU A 324 -10.19 -10.06 16.79
CA LEU A 324 -10.40 -8.71 17.32
C LEU A 324 -9.40 -8.41 18.46
N SER A 325 -8.12 -8.64 18.18
CA SER A 325 -7.06 -8.62 19.19
C SER A 325 -5.93 -7.67 18.80
N THR A 326 -5.37 -7.00 19.81
CA THR A 326 -4.15 -6.20 19.76
C THR A 326 -2.88 -7.07 19.87
N ARG A 327 -3.02 -8.32 20.33
CA ARG A 327 -1.91 -9.28 20.42
C ARG A 327 -1.59 -9.88 19.06
N THR A 328 -0.43 -9.53 18.53
CA THR A 328 0.09 -9.99 17.23
C THR A 328 1.41 -10.77 17.33
N ASP A 329 2.12 -10.58 18.44
CA ASP A 329 3.47 -11.06 18.73
C ASP A 329 3.61 -12.58 18.60
N ASN A 330 2.62 -13.34 19.08
CA ASN A 330 2.65 -14.79 19.07
C ASN A 330 2.38 -15.45 17.70
N LYS A 331 2.11 -14.64 16.66
CA LYS A 331 1.76 -15.12 15.31
C LYS A 331 2.76 -14.69 14.23
N ILE A 332 3.66 -13.76 14.56
CA ILE A 332 4.76 -13.34 13.68
C ILE A 332 5.95 -14.27 13.93
N LYS A 333 6.33 -15.04 12.91
CA LYS A 333 7.45 -15.99 12.93
C LYS A 333 8.77 -15.34 12.52
N TYR A 334 8.71 -14.37 11.62
CA TYR A 334 9.86 -13.69 11.05
C TYR A 334 9.59 -12.18 11.01
N SER A 335 10.60 -11.37 11.34
CA SER A 335 10.53 -9.91 11.58
C SER A 335 10.18 -9.53 13.03
N TYR A 336 10.12 -8.23 13.30
CA TYR A 336 9.83 -7.71 14.63
C TYR A 336 8.40 -8.05 15.06
N ALA A 337 8.27 -8.55 16.28
CA ALA A 337 7.00 -8.98 16.85
C ALA A 337 6.27 -7.84 17.57
N THR A 338 6.88 -6.65 17.67
CA THR A 338 6.29 -5.51 18.40
C THR A 338 5.07 -4.96 17.66
N ASN A 339 4.14 -4.44 18.45
CA ASN A 339 2.96 -3.74 17.98
C ASN A 339 2.95 -2.36 18.63
N GLU A 340 3.26 -1.33 17.85
CA GLU A 340 3.55 0.00 18.37
C GLU A 340 2.27 0.73 18.84
N ILE A 341 2.38 1.47 19.94
CA ILE A 341 1.27 2.18 20.61
C ILE A 341 1.09 3.59 20.03
N GLY A 342 -0.16 4.06 19.97
CA GLY A 342 -0.57 5.43 19.60
C GLY A 342 -0.62 5.70 18.10
N PHE A 343 -0.44 4.67 17.27
CA PHE A 343 0.01 4.79 15.89
C PHE A 343 -0.81 5.73 14.98
N GLY A 344 -0.10 6.60 14.25
CA GLY A 344 -0.68 7.74 13.51
C GLY A 344 -1.73 7.37 12.46
N TRP A 345 -1.49 6.36 11.61
CA TRP A 345 -2.50 5.95 10.62
C TRP A 345 -3.75 5.37 11.25
N THR A 346 -3.64 4.73 12.42
CA THR A 346 -4.79 4.08 13.06
C THR A 346 -5.69 5.16 13.61
N ASN A 347 -5.11 6.17 14.25
CA ASN A 347 -5.83 7.34 14.73
C ASN A 347 -6.52 8.07 13.57
N GLY A 348 -5.81 8.30 12.46
CA GLY A 348 -6.37 8.97 11.29
C GLY A 348 -7.58 8.23 10.69
N VAL A 349 -7.43 6.92 10.45
CA VAL A 349 -8.51 6.08 9.91
C VAL A 349 -9.68 5.97 10.88
N TYR A 350 -9.41 5.87 12.19
CA TYR A 350 -10.43 5.85 13.22
C TYR A 350 -11.32 7.10 13.17
N LEU A 351 -10.72 8.30 13.04
CA LEU A 351 -11.47 9.56 12.90
C LEU A 351 -12.30 9.61 11.60
N ILE A 352 -11.75 9.12 10.49
CA ILE A 352 -12.46 9.07 9.20
C ILE A 352 -13.67 8.14 9.29
N PHE A 353 -13.50 6.96 9.87
CA PHE A 353 -14.56 5.95 9.95
C PHE A 353 -15.63 6.31 10.99
N THR A 354 -15.27 6.85 12.15
CA THR A 354 -16.25 7.32 13.13
C THR A 354 -17.13 8.43 12.55
N LYS A 355 -16.55 9.38 11.82
CA LYS A 355 -17.32 10.40 11.10
C LYS A 355 -18.23 9.78 10.03
N LEU A 356 -17.72 8.81 9.27
CA LEU A 356 -18.47 8.12 8.22
C LEU A 356 -19.69 7.37 8.79
N LEU A 357 -19.51 6.64 9.88
CA LEU A 357 -20.58 5.88 10.55
C LEU A 357 -21.60 6.82 11.21
N GLY A 358 -21.15 7.89 11.86
CA GLY A 358 -22.05 8.88 12.48
C GLY A 358 -22.93 9.62 11.46
N HIS A 359 -22.46 9.87 10.24
CA HIS A 359 -23.32 10.40 9.17
C HIS A 359 -24.37 9.38 8.71
N TYR A 360 -24.00 8.10 8.65
CA TYR A 360 -24.91 7.04 8.20
C TYR A 360 -26.08 6.84 9.17
N ASP A 361 -25.81 6.82 10.48
CA ASP A 361 -26.88 6.70 11.49
C ASP A 361 -27.88 7.86 11.40
N ASN A 362 -27.43 9.07 11.06
CA ASN A 362 -28.30 10.23 10.88
C ASN A 362 -29.12 10.18 9.58
N GLU A 363 -28.56 9.70 8.47
CA GLU A 363 -29.30 9.47 7.21
C GLU A 363 -30.37 8.37 7.36
N PHE A 364 -30.06 7.30 8.10
CA PHE A 364 -31.02 6.22 8.35
C PHE A 364 -32.15 6.67 9.28
N ASN A 365 -31.83 7.45 10.32
CA ASN A 365 -32.83 7.99 11.25
C ASN A 365 -33.71 9.09 10.62
N SER A 366 -33.21 9.83 9.62
CA SER A 366 -33.98 10.87 8.92
C SER A 366 -34.85 10.36 7.77
N THR A 367 -34.61 9.14 7.27
CA THR A 367 -35.40 8.52 6.18
C THR A 367 -36.58 7.67 6.65
N GLY A 368 -36.87 7.65 7.95
CA GLY A 368 -38.20 7.28 8.46
C GLY A 368 -38.63 5.82 8.27
N PHE A 369 -37.72 4.88 8.04
CA PHE A 369 -38.04 3.46 8.17
C PHE A 369 -37.69 2.99 9.59
N ARG A 370 -38.66 3.14 10.49
CA ARG A 370 -38.71 2.32 11.71
C ARG A 370 -39.07 0.90 11.30
N ALA A 371 -38.27 -0.06 11.76
CA ALA A 371 -38.63 -1.48 11.73
C ALA A 371 -39.93 -1.73 12.52
#